data_AF-A0A8D2QMZ3-F1
#
_entry.id   AF-A0A8D2QMZ3-F1
#
_cell.length_a   1.000
_cell.length_b   1.000
_cell.length_c   1.000
_cell.angle_alpha   90.00
_cell.angle_beta   90.00
_cell.angle_gamma   90.00
#
_symmetry.space_group_name_H-M   'P 1'
#
loop_
_entity.id
_entity.type
_entity.pdbx_description
1 polymer ?
#
loop_
_entity_poly.entity_id
_entity_poly.type
_entity_poly.pdbx_seq_one_letter_code
_entity_poly.pdbx_strand_id
1 'polypeptide(L)'
;MDELYKEYAEDDHVYQEKIKDLLQKYSYIRKTRPDGNCFYRAFGFAHLEALLEDGQELQRSGGVTQVTHKCDKCIPGLMELIERVERRVPLPELLAAFNEPATSDYLVVYLRLLTSGCLQRHRRFFEQFLEGGRSIKEFCMSVTMCGVPGAPGALSEGHLGKPCLGYLGHLGLAYGTFVTV
;
A
#
# COMPACT_ATOMS: atom_id res chain seq x y z
N MET A 1 6.61 -17.57 13.22
CA MET A 1 6.24 -16.46 14.11
C MET A 1 7.06 -16.45 15.41
N ASP A 2 7.50 -17.59 15.93
CA ASP A 2 8.30 -17.67 17.18
C ASP A 2 9.61 -16.88 17.17
N GLU A 3 10.15 -16.58 15.99
CA GLU A 3 11.33 -15.71 15.84
C GLU A 3 11.09 -14.30 16.40
N LEU A 4 9.83 -13.85 16.50
CA LEU A 4 9.48 -12.54 17.05
C LEU A 4 9.85 -12.43 18.53
N TYR A 5 9.82 -13.53 19.29
CA TYR A 5 10.28 -13.54 20.68
C TYR A 5 11.77 -13.19 20.81
N LYS A 6 12.58 -13.51 19.80
CA LYS A 6 14.02 -13.25 19.80
C LYS A 6 14.35 -11.78 19.54
N GLU A 7 13.37 -10.98 19.11
CA GLU A 7 13.55 -9.54 18.83
C GLU A 7 13.37 -8.66 20.06
N TYR A 8 12.83 -9.21 21.14
CA TYR A 8 12.57 -8.50 22.39
C TYR A 8 13.32 -9.18 23.54
N ALA A 9 13.72 -8.38 24.53
CA ALA A 9 14.34 -8.92 25.72
C ALA A 9 13.35 -9.81 26.51
N GLU A 10 13.85 -10.83 27.20
CA GLU A 10 13.01 -11.78 27.94
C GLU A 10 12.28 -11.13 29.12
N ASP A 11 12.84 -10.06 29.67
CA ASP A 11 12.29 -9.26 30.77
C ASP A 11 11.34 -8.15 30.30
N ASP A 12 11.18 -7.94 28.99
CA ASP A 12 10.16 -7.04 28.43
C ASP A 12 8.79 -7.72 28.40
N HIS A 13 8.25 -7.95 29.60
CA HIS A 13 7.02 -8.72 29.80
C HIS A 13 5.82 -8.18 28.99
N VAL A 14 5.76 -6.88 28.72
CA VAL A 14 4.67 -6.27 27.94
C VAL A 14 4.70 -6.73 26.48
N TYR A 15 5.88 -6.76 25.85
CA TYR A 15 5.99 -7.24 24.47
C TYR A 15 5.89 -8.77 24.40
N GLN A 16 6.45 -9.49 25.37
CA GLN A 16 6.33 -10.96 25.44
C GLN A 16 4.86 -11.40 25.51
N GLU A 17 4.03 -10.75 26.33
CA GLU A 17 2.59 -11.04 26.40
C GLU A 17 1.86 -10.69 25.09
N LYS A 18 2.17 -9.54 24.47
CA LYS A 18 1.57 -9.17 23.17
C LYS A 18 1.92 -10.15 22.06
N ILE A 19 3.15 -10.67 22.03
CA ILE A 19 3.57 -11.68 21.05
C ILE A 19 2.81 -12.99 21.29
N LYS A 20 2.63 -13.39 22.55
CA LYS A 20 1.82 -14.55 22.92
C LYS A 20 0.38 -14.44 22.43
N ASP A 21 -0.24 -13.28 22.59
CA ASP A 21 -1.60 -13.01 22.08
C ASP A 21 -1.65 -13.01 20.54
N LEU A 22 -0.60 -12.52 19.88
CA LEU A 22 -0.48 -12.50 18.42
C LEU A 22 -0.40 -13.92 17.86
N LEU A 23 0.40 -14.78 18.47
CA LEU A 23 0.60 -16.19 18.09
C LEU A 23 -0.67 -17.03 18.19
N GLN A 24 -1.61 -16.64 19.04
CA GLN A 24 -2.92 -17.31 19.13
C GLN A 24 -3.82 -17.00 17.92
N LYS A 25 -3.58 -15.87 17.24
CA LYS A 25 -4.44 -15.39 16.14
C LYS A 25 -3.81 -15.59 14.76
N TYR A 26 -2.49 -15.59 14.67
CA TYR A 26 -1.77 -15.59 13.40
C TYR A 26 -0.64 -16.62 13.40
N SER A 27 -0.58 -17.43 12.33
CA SER A 27 0.42 -18.48 12.17
C SER A 27 1.73 -17.98 11.53
N TYR A 28 1.65 -16.95 10.69
CA TYR A 28 2.76 -16.46 9.86
C TYR A 28 2.91 -14.94 9.94
N ILE A 29 4.12 -14.48 9.65
CA ILE A 29 4.45 -13.06 9.51
C ILE A 29 5.44 -12.89 8.36
N ARG A 30 5.20 -11.91 7.51
CA ARG A 30 6.15 -11.47 6.49
C ARG A 30 6.65 -10.07 6.84
N LYS A 31 7.95 -9.95 7.12
CA LYS A 31 8.56 -8.66 7.45
C LYS A 31 8.80 -7.82 6.20
N THR A 32 8.64 -6.51 6.33
CA THR A 32 9.03 -5.53 5.32
C THR A 32 10.29 -4.77 5.74
N ARG A 33 11.01 -4.21 4.77
CA ARG A 33 12.17 -3.33 5.02
C ARG A 33 11.75 -2.10 5.87
N PRO A 34 12.50 -1.72 6.90
CA PRO A 34 12.23 -0.52 7.70
C PRO A 34 12.76 0.76 7.02
N ASP A 35 12.19 1.13 5.89
CA ASP A 35 12.65 2.24 5.03
C ASP A 35 11.68 3.45 4.98
N GLY A 36 10.69 3.50 5.87
CA GLY A 36 9.63 4.51 5.85
C GLY A 36 8.57 4.30 4.76
N ASN A 37 8.69 3.23 3.95
CA ASN A 37 7.68 2.80 2.97
C ASN A 37 6.97 1.51 3.40
N CYS A 38 7.29 0.98 4.58
CA CYS A 38 6.80 -0.31 5.10
C CYS A 38 5.28 -0.47 4.99
N PHE A 39 4.50 0.56 5.32
CA PHE A 39 3.05 0.54 5.19
C PHE A 39 2.60 0.25 3.74
N TYR A 40 3.08 1.04 2.79
CA TYR A 40 2.71 0.89 1.38
C TYR A 40 3.22 -0.41 0.78
N ARG A 41 4.42 -0.87 1.18
CA ARG A 41 4.97 -2.16 0.73
C ARG A 41 4.15 -3.33 1.26
N ALA A 42 3.86 -3.33 2.57
CA ALA A 42 3.05 -4.36 3.19
C ALA A 42 1.67 -4.40 2.52
N PHE A 43 0.95 -3.28 2.55
CA PHE A 43 -0.39 -3.17 1.96
C PHE A 43 -0.41 -3.61 0.48
N GLY A 44 0.54 -3.12 -0.30
CA GLY A 44 0.65 -3.46 -1.72
C GLY A 44 0.85 -4.95 -1.96
N PHE A 45 1.77 -5.59 -1.24
CA PHE A 45 2.02 -7.03 -1.43
C PHE A 45 0.82 -7.88 -1.00
N ALA A 46 0.29 -7.65 0.20
CA ALA A 46 -0.85 -8.43 0.71
C ALA A 46 -2.08 -8.30 -0.20
N HIS A 47 -2.28 -7.13 -0.79
CA HIS A 47 -3.37 -6.93 -1.75
C HIS A 47 -3.15 -7.71 -3.05
N LEU A 48 -1.92 -7.72 -3.59
CA LEU A 48 -1.58 -8.50 -4.79
C LEU A 48 -1.67 -10.01 -4.54
N GLU A 49 -1.24 -10.47 -3.37
CA GLU A 49 -1.37 -11.87 -2.93
C GLU A 49 -2.83 -12.29 -2.78
N ALA A 50 -3.67 -11.48 -2.16
CA ALA A 50 -5.10 -11.75 -2.06
C ALA A 50 -5.78 -11.83 -3.45
N LEU A 51 -5.37 -10.98 -4.40
CA LEU A 51 -5.87 -11.02 -5.79
C LEU A 51 -5.40 -12.25 -6.57
N LEU A 52 -4.24 -12.82 -6.23
CA LEU A 52 -3.79 -14.11 -6.79
C LEU A 52 -4.66 -15.28 -6.31
N GLU A 53 -5.05 -15.26 -5.03
CA GLU A 53 -5.88 -16.31 -4.42
C GLU A 53 -7.35 -16.19 -4.84
N ASP A 54 -7.90 -14.98 -4.83
CA ASP A 54 -9.29 -14.71 -5.23
C ASP A 54 -9.39 -14.17 -6.66
N GLY A 55 -9.36 -15.11 -7.59
CA GLY A 55 -9.57 -14.85 -9.00
C GLY A 55 -10.95 -14.27 -9.36
N GLN A 56 -11.96 -14.37 -8.50
CA GLN A 56 -13.27 -13.74 -8.70
C GLN A 56 -13.24 -12.26 -8.31
N GLU A 57 -12.53 -11.90 -7.25
CA GLU A 57 -12.36 -10.50 -6.85
C GLU A 57 -11.51 -9.72 -7.87
N LEU A 58 -10.53 -10.38 -8.47
CA LEU A 58 -9.81 -9.86 -9.64
C LEU A 58 -10.77 -9.55 -10.82
N GLN A 59 -11.78 -10.40 -11.05
CA GLN A 59 -12.77 -10.17 -12.12
C GLN A 59 -13.81 -9.11 -11.74
N ARG A 60 -14.24 -9.05 -10.46
CA ARG A 60 -15.22 -8.08 -9.94
C ARG A 60 -14.67 -6.66 -9.84
N SER A 61 -13.40 -6.50 -9.45
CA SER A 61 -12.69 -5.21 -9.54
C SER A 61 -12.48 -4.76 -10.99
N GLY A 62 -12.79 -5.62 -11.97
CA GLY A 62 -12.61 -5.37 -13.40
C GLY A 62 -11.16 -5.49 -13.85
N GLY A 63 -10.37 -6.30 -13.14
CA GLY A 63 -8.92 -6.40 -13.25
C GLY A 63 -8.21 -5.40 -12.34
N VAL A 64 -6.97 -5.69 -11.94
CA VAL A 64 -6.10 -4.69 -11.30
C VAL A 64 -5.90 -3.47 -12.23
N THR A 65 -6.14 -3.70 -13.52
CA THR A 65 -6.22 -2.73 -14.59
C THR A 65 -7.21 -1.58 -14.30
N GLN A 66 -8.34 -1.73 -13.59
CA GLN A 66 -9.19 -0.56 -13.27
C GLN A 66 -8.58 0.38 -12.24
N VAL A 67 -7.69 -0.12 -11.39
CA VAL A 67 -6.92 0.69 -10.44
C VAL A 67 -5.96 1.59 -11.24
N THR A 68 -5.35 1.05 -12.31
CA THR A 68 -4.30 1.72 -13.11
C THR A 68 -4.77 2.42 -14.39
N HIS A 69 -5.92 2.06 -14.96
CA HIS A 69 -6.39 2.49 -16.30
C HIS A 69 -6.63 4.00 -16.45
N LYS A 70 -6.60 4.79 -15.37
CA LYS A 70 -6.75 6.26 -15.42
C LYS A 70 -5.48 7.03 -15.15
N CYS A 71 -4.34 6.33 -15.17
CA CYS A 71 -3.04 6.98 -15.18
C CYS A 71 -2.34 6.59 -16.49
N ASP A 72 -2.47 7.43 -17.52
CA ASP A 72 -1.69 7.31 -18.77
C ASP A 72 -0.16 7.38 -18.52
N LYS A 73 0.24 7.69 -17.28
CA LYS A 73 1.62 7.68 -16.77
C LYS A 73 1.85 6.61 -15.70
N CYS A 74 1.05 5.54 -15.68
CA CYS A 74 1.28 4.42 -14.78
C CYS A 74 2.71 3.93 -14.98
N ILE A 75 3.45 3.85 -13.88
CA ILE A 75 4.90 3.66 -13.94
C ILE A 75 5.17 2.22 -14.40
N PRO A 76 6.06 1.96 -15.37
CA PRO A 76 6.21 0.64 -16.00
C PRO A 76 6.30 -0.53 -15.02
N GLY A 77 6.99 -0.37 -13.88
CA GLY A 77 7.11 -1.44 -12.86
C GLY A 77 5.80 -1.83 -12.18
N LEU A 78 4.79 -0.95 -12.12
CA LEU A 78 3.47 -1.32 -11.60
C LEU A 78 2.72 -2.23 -12.56
N MET A 79 2.79 -1.95 -13.85
CA MET A 79 2.13 -2.75 -14.88
C MET A 79 2.70 -4.18 -14.91
N GLU A 80 4.00 -4.33 -14.67
CA GLU A 80 4.63 -5.63 -14.57
C GLU A 80 4.07 -6.48 -13.41
N LEU A 81 3.92 -5.91 -12.21
CA LEU A 81 3.34 -6.63 -11.08
C LEU A 81 1.88 -7.03 -11.35
N ILE A 82 1.13 -6.15 -11.99
CA ILE A 82 -0.27 -6.41 -12.36
C ILE A 82 -0.35 -7.55 -13.37
N GLU A 83 0.47 -7.51 -14.42
CA GLU A 83 0.49 -8.57 -15.44
C GLU A 83 0.83 -9.93 -14.81
N ARG A 84 1.76 -9.96 -13.87
CA ARG A 84 2.11 -11.18 -13.12
C ARG A 84 0.92 -11.72 -12.31
N VAL A 85 0.15 -10.85 -11.66
CA VAL A 85 -1.07 -11.23 -10.93
C VAL A 85 -2.15 -11.73 -11.90
N GLU A 86 -2.37 -11.04 -13.02
CA GLU A 86 -3.34 -11.43 -14.04
C GLU A 86 -2.99 -12.79 -14.69
N ARG A 87 -1.70 -13.06 -14.88
CA ARG A 87 -1.17 -14.35 -15.34
C ARG A 87 -1.17 -15.44 -14.28
N ARG A 88 -1.52 -15.11 -13.04
CA ARG A 88 -1.51 -16.01 -11.88
C ARG A 88 -0.19 -16.75 -11.70
N VAL A 89 0.91 -16.01 -11.74
CA VAL A 89 2.23 -16.59 -11.43
C VAL A 89 2.24 -17.16 -10.00
N PRO A 90 3.03 -18.21 -9.73
CA PRO A 90 3.17 -18.73 -8.37
C PRO A 90 3.61 -17.64 -7.39
N LEU A 91 3.10 -17.70 -6.16
CA LEU A 91 3.43 -16.72 -5.10
C LEU A 91 4.94 -16.45 -4.92
N PRO A 92 5.85 -17.45 -4.96
CA PRO A 92 7.28 -17.19 -4.88
C PRO A 92 7.82 -16.31 -6.02
N GLU A 93 7.23 -16.39 -7.21
CA GLU A 93 7.61 -15.57 -8.35
C GLU A 93 7.14 -14.12 -8.18
N LEU A 94 5.90 -13.92 -7.70
CA LEU A 94 5.41 -12.59 -7.34
C LEU A 94 6.30 -11.96 -6.26
N LEU A 95 6.66 -12.73 -5.22
CA LEU A 95 7.54 -12.29 -4.15
C LEU A 95 8.93 -11.93 -4.65
N ALA A 96 9.48 -12.69 -5.60
CA ALA A 96 10.78 -12.37 -6.21
C ALA A 96 10.73 -11.02 -6.96
N ALA A 97 9.72 -10.82 -7.81
CA ALA A 97 9.52 -9.55 -8.52
C ALA A 97 9.29 -8.37 -7.57
N PHE A 98 8.53 -8.58 -6.51
CA PHE A 98 8.29 -7.55 -5.50
C PHE A 98 9.54 -7.16 -4.71
N ASN A 99 10.52 -8.06 -4.59
CA ASN A 99 11.79 -7.77 -3.92
C ASN A 99 12.80 -7.04 -4.82
N GLU A 100 12.51 -6.87 -6.11
CA GLU A 100 13.30 -5.99 -6.97
C GLU A 100 13.07 -4.52 -6.56
N PRO A 101 14.13 -3.76 -6.19
CA PRO A 101 13.97 -2.42 -5.65
C PRO A 101 13.16 -1.48 -6.54
N ALA A 102 13.47 -1.46 -7.85
CA ALA A 102 12.78 -0.59 -8.80
C ALA A 102 11.26 -0.90 -8.87
N THR A 103 10.91 -2.18 -8.99
CA THR A 103 9.53 -2.66 -9.08
C THR A 103 8.73 -2.31 -7.82
N SER A 104 9.31 -2.60 -6.66
CA SER A 104 8.71 -2.31 -5.35
C SER A 104 8.55 -0.81 -5.11
N ASP A 105 9.55 0.00 -5.47
CA ASP A 105 9.53 1.45 -5.29
C ASP A 105 8.48 2.11 -6.18
N TYR A 106 8.31 1.63 -7.42
CA TYR A 106 7.26 2.13 -8.30
C TYR A 106 5.85 1.88 -7.76
N LEU A 107 5.60 0.70 -7.17
CA LEU A 107 4.34 0.43 -6.49
C LEU A 107 4.11 1.40 -5.32
N VAL A 108 5.14 1.63 -4.49
CA VAL A 108 5.06 2.56 -3.35
C VAL A 108 4.73 3.98 -3.81
N VAL A 109 5.41 4.48 -4.85
CA VAL A 109 5.14 5.79 -5.45
C VAL A 109 3.69 5.89 -5.87
N TYR A 110 3.21 4.88 -6.58
CA TYR A 110 1.84 4.84 -7.06
C TYR A 110 0.81 4.86 -5.92
N LEU A 111 1.00 4.05 -4.88
CA LEU A 111 0.10 4.02 -3.72
C LEU A 111 0.11 5.36 -2.95
N ARG A 112 1.26 6.04 -2.88
CA ARG A 112 1.36 7.39 -2.30
C ARG A 112 0.58 8.43 -3.12
N LEU A 113 0.66 8.35 -4.45
CA LEU A 113 -0.12 9.22 -5.35
C LEU A 113 -1.62 8.98 -5.21
N LEU A 114 -2.06 7.72 -5.13
CA LEU A 114 -3.46 7.37 -4.86
C LEU A 114 -3.94 7.93 -3.53
N THR A 115 -3.14 7.75 -2.47
CA THR A 115 -3.44 8.26 -1.13
C THR A 115 -3.57 9.78 -1.14
N SER A 116 -2.62 10.48 -1.76
CA SER A 116 -2.65 11.94 -1.97
C SER A 116 -3.91 12.38 -2.72
N GLY A 117 -4.26 11.70 -3.81
CA GLY A 117 -5.48 11.99 -4.57
C GLY A 117 -6.76 11.81 -3.74
N CYS A 118 -6.83 10.75 -2.92
CA CYS A 118 -7.97 10.49 -2.04
C CYS A 118 -8.13 11.58 -0.96
N LEU A 119 -7.03 11.97 -0.32
CA LEU A 119 -6.99 13.03 0.70
C LEU A 119 -7.45 14.37 0.12
N GLN A 120 -6.89 14.76 -1.04
CA GLN A 120 -7.25 16.01 -1.70
C GLN A 120 -8.73 16.06 -2.11
N ARG A 121 -9.27 14.93 -2.57
CA ARG A 121 -10.67 14.84 -2.97
C ARG A 121 -11.64 15.01 -1.80
N HIS A 122 -11.33 14.40 -0.66
CA HIS A 122 -12.16 14.47 0.54
C HIS A 122 -11.59 15.48 1.54
N ARG A 123 -10.98 16.56 1.05
CA ARG A 123 -10.27 17.54 1.88
C ARG A 123 -11.09 18.04 3.07
N ARG A 124 -12.38 18.34 2.86
CA ARG A 124 -13.27 18.85 3.92
C ARG A 124 -13.41 17.87 5.09
N PHE A 125 -13.38 16.58 4.80
CA PHE A 125 -13.42 15.54 5.82
C PHE A 125 -12.05 15.37 6.48
N PHE A 126 -10.96 15.40 5.71
CA PHE A 126 -9.62 15.13 6.24
C PHE A 126 -8.95 16.32 6.93
N GLU A 127 -9.35 17.55 6.62
CA GLU A 127 -8.79 18.79 7.20
C GLU A 127 -8.86 18.77 8.74
N GLN A 128 -9.92 18.23 9.32
CA GLN A 128 -10.11 18.17 10.78
C GLN A 128 -9.16 17.21 11.49
N PHE A 129 -8.47 16.32 10.76
CA PHE A 129 -7.51 15.36 11.33
C PHE A 129 -6.05 15.82 11.18
N LEU A 130 -5.81 16.95 10.51
CA LEU A 130 -4.46 17.47 10.32
C LEU A 130 -4.02 18.34 11.50
N GLU A 131 -2.92 17.94 12.13
CA GLU A 131 -2.27 18.72 13.18
C GLU A 131 -1.32 19.77 12.60
N GLY A 132 -1.19 20.90 13.30
CA GLY A 132 -0.22 21.96 12.99
C GLY A 132 -0.69 22.99 11.95
N GLY A 133 -2.01 23.11 11.70
CA GLY A 133 -2.58 24.16 10.85
C GLY A 133 -2.24 24.05 9.36
N ARG A 134 -1.66 22.94 8.92
CA ARG A 134 -1.34 22.66 7.52
C ARG A 134 -2.59 22.35 6.73
N SER A 135 -2.66 22.85 5.50
CA SER A 135 -3.67 22.45 4.53
C SER A 135 -3.45 21.01 4.05
N ILE A 136 -4.52 20.38 3.54
CA ILE A 136 -4.43 19.05 2.90
C ILE A 136 -3.41 19.03 1.77
N LYS A 137 -3.27 20.12 1.02
CA LYS A 137 -2.33 20.23 -0.08
C LYS A 137 -0.88 20.17 0.43
N GLU A 138 -0.55 20.94 1.45
CA GLU A 138 0.78 20.94 2.08
C GLU A 138 1.11 19.58 2.71
N PHE A 139 0.13 18.97 3.37
CA PHE A 139 0.28 17.62 3.90
C PHE A 139 0.57 16.61 2.78
N CYS A 140 -0.20 16.64 1.69
CA CYS A 140 -0.02 15.74 0.56
C CYS A 140 1.33 15.89 -0.14
N MET A 141 1.91 17.09 -0.21
CA MET A 141 3.27 17.27 -0.73
C MET A 141 4.30 16.49 0.11
N SER A 142 4.14 16.44 1.43
CA SER A 142 5.02 15.64 2.28
C SER A 142 4.83 14.13 2.07
N VAL A 143 3.60 13.69 1.83
CA VAL A 143 3.26 12.28 1.56
C VAL A 143 3.84 11.79 0.23
N THR A 144 3.84 12.63 -0.80
CA THR A 144 4.38 12.26 -2.13
C THR A 144 5.90 12.37 -2.23
N MET A 145 6.55 13.26 -1.46
CA MET A 145 7.97 13.58 -1.63
C MET A 145 8.92 12.86 -0.67
N CYS A 146 8.43 12.24 0.41
CA CYS A 146 9.31 11.61 1.39
C CYS A 146 9.77 10.21 0.94
N GLY A 147 11.01 10.07 0.45
CA GLY A 147 11.70 8.77 0.33
C GLY A 147 11.76 8.13 -1.05
N VAL A 148 11.49 8.86 -2.14
CA VAL A 148 11.61 8.35 -3.51
C VAL A 148 12.68 9.17 -4.26
N PRO A 149 13.86 8.58 -4.54
CA PRO A 149 14.85 9.23 -5.41
C PRO A 149 14.25 9.47 -6.80
N GLY A 150 14.18 10.72 -7.25
CA GLY A 150 13.77 11.07 -8.61
C GLY A 150 12.26 11.17 -8.87
N ALA A 151 11.41 11.29 -7.84
CA ALA A 151 9.99 11.59 -8.06
C ALA A 151 9.82 12.95 -8.79
N PRO A 152 9.15 13.00 -9.95
CA PRO A 152 8.91 14.26 -10.65
C PRO A 152 8.06 15.18 -9.77
N GLY A 153 8.57 16.39 -9.54
CA GLY A 153 7.88 17.42 -8.78
C GLY A 153 6.50 17.70 -9.34
N ALA A 154 5.52 17.74 -8.44
CA ALA A 154 4.19 18.34 -8.61
C ALA A 154 3.49 18.04 -9.95
N LEU A 155 2.64 17.01 -9.96
CA LEU A 155 1.53 16.96 -10.92
C LEU A 155 0.63 18.18 -10.64
N SER A 156 0.66 19.16 -11.56
CA SER A 156 -0.11 20.39 -11.48
C SER A 156 -1.62 20.14 -11.56
N GLU A 157 -2.40 21.02 -10.91
CA GLU A 157 -3.84 20.95 -10.62
C GLU A 157 -4.80 20.80 -11.84
N GLY A 158 -4.29 20.62 -13.06
CA GLY A 158 -5.09 20.56 -14.29
C GLY A 158 -5.36 19.18 -14.88
N HIS A 159 -4.70 18.11 -14.43
CA HIS A 159 -4.69 16.83 -15.16
C HIS A 159 -5.39 15.65 -14.48
N LEU A 160 -5.91 15.81 -13.26
CA LEU A 160 -6.86 14.84 -12.69
C LEU A 160 -8.29 15.18 -13.17
N GLY A 161 -8.50 15.04 -14.48
CA GLY A 161 -9.81 15.13 -15.10
C GLY A 161 -10.75 14.10 -14.48
N LYS A 162 -12.01 14.50 -14.31
CA LYS A 162 -13.12 13.75 -13.70
C LYS A 162 -13.41 12.47 -14.50
N PRO A 163 -12.82 11.30 -14.17
CA PRO A 163 -13.68 10.13 -13.93
C PRO A 163 -13.12 9.12 -12.90
N CYS A 164 -12.10 9.42 -12.08
CA CYS A 164 -11.68 8.52 -10.97
C CYS A 164 -12.74 8.39 -9.85
N LEU A 165 -14.02 8.66 -10.17
CA LEU A 165 -15.07 9.07 -9.25
C LEU A 165 -15.93 7.95 -8.65
N GLY A 166 -15.85 6.70 -9.13
CA GLY A 166 -16.85 5.66 -8.80
C GLY A 166 -16.48 4.61 -7.74
N TYR A 167 -15.21 4.35 -7.42
CA TYR A 167 -14.86 3.06 -6.76
C TYR A 167 -14.48 3.11 -5.28
N LEU A 168 -14.35 4.30 -4.68
CA LEU A 168 -13.99 4.44 -3.25
C LEU A 168 -15.15 4.10 -2.28
N GLY A 169 -16.34 3.75 -2.80
CA GLY A 169 -17.50 3.36 -1.99
C GLY A 169 -17.52 1.90 -1.53
N HIS A 170 -16.63 1.05 -2.03
CA HIS A 170 -16.64 -0.39 -1.73
C HIS A 170 -15.48 -0.89 -0.84
N LEU A 171 -14.45 -0.06 -0.61
CA LEU A 171 -13.34 -0.41 0.29
C LEU A 171 -13.70 0.02 1.72
N GLY A 172 -14.41 -0.86 2.43
CA GLY A 172 -14.62 -0.73 3.87
C GLY A 172 -13.29 -0.74 4.62
N LEU A 173 -12.68 0.44 4.78
CA LEU A 173 -11.48 0.65 5.59
C LEU A 173 -11.86 0.55 7.07
N ALA A 174 -11.87 -0.67 7.60
CA ALA A 174 -11.86 -0.91 9.03
C ALA A 174 -10.43 -0.68 9.55
N TYR A 175 -10.31 0.21 10.53
CA TYR A 175 -9.08 0.43 11.29
C TYR A 175 -8.60 -0.89 11.90
N GLY A 176 -7.42 -1.35 11.49
CA GLY A 176 -6.81 -2.57 12.00
C GLY A 176 -5.31 -2.53 11.77
N THR A 177 -4.56 -2.92 12.79
CA THR A 177 -3.12 -3.16 12.78
C THR A 177 -2.70 -3.87 11.49
N PHE A 178 -1.78 -3.27 10.71
CA PHE A 178 -1.28 -3.88 9.48
C PHE A 178 -0.39 -5.07 9.81
N VAL A 179 -1.02 -6.22 9.96
CA VAL A 179 -0.41 -7.55 9.83
C VAL A 179 -0.75 -8.00 8.42
N THR A 180 0.24 -7.96 7.54
CA THR A 180 0.11 -8.60 6.23
C THR A 180 0.43 -10.08 6.43
N VAL A 181 -0.64 -10.87 6.44
CA VAL A 181 -0.62 -12.33 6.35
C VAL A 181 0.03 -12.72 5.03
#